data_AF-A0A7S1BMU3-F1
#
_entry.id   AF-A0A7S1BMU3-F1
#
_cell.length_a   1.000
_cell.length_b   1.000
_cell.length_c   1.000
_cell.angle_alpha   90.00
_cell.angle_beta   90.00
_cell.angle_gamma   90.00
#
_symmetry.space_group_name_H-M   'P 1'
#
loop_
_entity.id
_entity.type
_entity.pdbx_description
1 polymer ?
#
loop_
_entity_poly.entity_id
_entity_poly.type
_entity_poly.pdbx_seq_one_letter_code
_entity_poly.pdbx_strand_id
1 'polypeptide(L)'
;KDEPGAVPTDAFASDDPDDAPSVDIDLPSVDADPPRVRSLGPWGLAVLTFYGVAGGPYGTEPMVRAGGPCLAIGTFLLMTLVWSVPEALLTAELSSAFPERSGFVAWVA
;
A
#
# COMPACT_ATOMS: atom_id res chain seq x y z
N LYS A 1 -22.88 61.22 -24.91
CA LYS A 1 -23.69 60.09 -24.39
C LYS A 1 -23.32 58.94 -25.28
N ASP A 2 -22.16 58.39 -24.99
CA ASP A 2 -21.45 57.46 -25.85
C ASP A 2 -21.42 56.16 -25.06
N GLU A 3 -22.39 55.30 -25.32
CA GLU A 3 -22.37 53.94 -24.79
C GLU A 3 -21.32 53.13 -25.55
N PRO A 4 -20.43 52.38 -24.86
CA PRO A 4 -19.44 51.52 -25.49
C PRO A 4 -20.13 50.31 -26.12
N GLY A 5 -19.68 49.96 -27.33
CA GLY A 5 -20.23 48.88 -28.14
C GLY A 5 -20.36 47.56 -27.37
N ALA A 6 -21.59 47.04 -27.32
CA ALA A 6 -21.86 45.71 -26.85
C ALA A 6 -21.10 44.69 -27.71
N VAL A 7 -20.19 43.96 -27.07
CA VAL A 7 -19.55 42.77 -27.65
C VAL A 7 -20.65 41.73 -27.86
N PRO A 8 -20.83 41.17 -29.08
CA PRO A 8 -21.77 40.08 -29.30
C PRO A 8 -21.44 38.90 -28.38
N THR A 9 -22.33 38.64 -27.43
CA THR A 9 -22.24 37.58 -26.41
C THR A 9 -22.52 36.17 -26.96
N ASP A 10 -22.71 36.07 -28.27
CA ASP A 10 -23.25 34.92 -28.97
C ASP A 10 -22.13 34.00 -29.54
N ALA A 11 -20.87 34.42 -29.48
CA ALA A 11 -19.73 33.65 -29.99
C ALA A 11 -19.31 32.44 -29.11
N PHE A 12 -19.96 32.22 -27.96
CA PHE A 12 -19.66 31.11 -27.05
C PHE A 12 -20.80 30.07 -26.95
N ALA A 13 -21.86 30.20 -27.75
CA ALA A 13 -23.08 29.41 -27.57
C ALA A 13 -23.30 28.27 -28.60
N SER A 14 -22.31 27.94 -29.42
CA SER A 14 -22.40 26.85 -30.40
C SER A 14 -21.35 25.76 -30.20
N ASP A 15 -20.99 25.46 -28.95
CA ASP A 15 -20.43 24.15 -28.59
C ASP A 15 -21.60 23.26 -28.18
N ASP A 16 -22.32 22.74 -29.18
CA ASP A 16 -23.29 21.68 -28.97
C ASP A 16 -22.51 20.43 -28.51
N PRO A 17 -22.72 19.92 -27.27
CA PRO A 17 -21.95 18.79 -26.75
C PRO A 17 -22.12 17.50 -27.58
N ASP A 18 -23.13 17.47 -28.46
CA ASP A 18 -23.45 16.33 -29.32
C ASP A 18 -22.69 16.34 -30.67
N ASP A 19 -21.99 17.42 -31.02
CA ASP A 19 -21.21 17.54 -32.28
C ASP A 19 -19.74 17.10 -32.13
N ALA A 20 -19.36 16.54 -30.97
CA ALA A 20 -18.04 15.95 -30.79
C ALA A 20 -17.91 14.71 -31.70
N PRO A 21 -16.93 14.66 -32.63
CA PRO A 21 -16.73 13.47 -33.44
C PRO A 21 -16.42 12.30 -32.51
N SER A 22 -17.25 11.25 -32.57
CA SER A 22 -16.98 9.98 -31.90
C SER A 22 -15.76 9.35 -32.54
N VAL A 23 -14.58 9.72 -32.04
CA VAL A 23 -13.33 9.06 -32.41
C VAL A 23 -13.36 7.71 -31.72
N ASP A 24 -13.77 6.70 -32.48
CA ASP A 24 -13.61 5.30 -32.13
C ASP A 24 -12.11 5.00 -32.12
N ILE A 25 -11.47 5.33 -30.99
CA ILE A 25 -10.12 4.86 -30.70
C ILE A 25 -10.27 3.35 -30.56
N ASP A 26 -9.90 2.61 -31.60
CA ASP A 26 -9.72 1.17 -31.58
C ASP A 26 -8.52 0.88 -30.68
N LEU A 27 -8.75 0.99 -29.36
CA LEU A 27 -7.80 0.60 -28.34
C LEU A 27 -7.57 -0.89 -28.59
N PRO A 28 -6.32 -1.32 -28.81
CA PRO A 28 -6.05 -2.75 -28.92
C PRO A 28 -6.67 -3.37 -27.67
N SER A 29 -7.60 -4.31 -27.88
CA SER A 29 -8.06 -5.18 -26.80
C SER A 29 -6.82 -5.93 -26.36
N VAL A 30 -6.13 -5.37 -25.36
CA VAL A 30 -5.07 -6.06 -24.66
C VAL A 30 -5.82 -7.19 -23.99
N ASP A 31 -5.92 -8.31 -24.70
CA ASP A 31 -6.20 -9.63 -24.15
C ASP A 31 -5.03 -9.92 -23.21
N ALA A 32 -5.03 -9.23 -22.08
CA ALA A 32 -4.11 -9.44 -21.00
C ALA A 32 -4.44 -10.83 -20.50
N ASP A 33 -3.60 -11.79 -20.88
CA ASP A 33 -3.56 -13.11 -20.26
C ASP A 33 -3.72 -12.88 -18.74
N PRO A 34 -4.75 -13.48 -18.10
CA PRO A 34 -5.10 -13.14 -16.72
C PRO A 34 -3.83 -13.24 -15.88
N PRO A 35 -3.49 -12.19 -15.11
CA PRO A 35 -2.19 -12.10 -14.46
C PRO A 35 -1.99 -13.34 -13.59
N ARG A 36 -0.97 -14.12 -13.94
CA ARG A 36 -0.70 -15.40 -13.27
C ARG A 36 -0.45 -15.13 -11.79
N VAL A 37 -1.41 -15.56 -10.97
CA VAL A 37 -1.44 -15.27 -9.54
C VAL A 37 -0.39 -16.15 -8.86
N ARG A 38 0.84 -15.63 -8.70
CA ARG A 38 1.89 -16.36 -7.96
C ARG A 38 1.69 -16.17 -6.46
N SER A 39 1.55 -17.29 -5.76
CA SER A 39 1.55 -17.32 -4.30
C SER A 39 2.98 -17.40 -3.79
N LEU A 40 3.29 -16.65 -2.73
CA LEU A 40 4.56 -16.78 -2.03
C LEU A 40 4.49 -17.99 -1.11
N GLY A 41 5.47 -18.88 -1.21
CA GLY A 41 5.64 -19.94 -0.24
C GLY A 41 5.97 -19.37 1.15
N PRO A 42 5.78 -20.15 2.22
CA PRO A 42 6.03 -19.71 3.59
C PRO A 42 7.47 -19.21 3.81
N TRP A 43 8.44 -19.77 3.09
CA TRP A 43 9.83 -19.32 3.12
C TRP A 43 10.03 -17.92 2.51
N GLY A 44 9.41 -17.66 1.35
CA GLY A 44 9.49 -16.34 0.72
C GLY A 44 8.82 -15.26 1.56
N LEU A 45 7.69 -15.62 2.19
CA LEU A 45 7.00 -14.78 3.17
C LEU A 45 7.90 -14.48 4.38
N ALA A 46 8.54 -15.49 4.97
CA ALA A 46 9.42 -15.31 6.12
C ALA A 46 10.61 -14.37 5.81
N VAL A 47 11.24 -14.53 4.65
CA VAL A 47 12.35 -13.65 4.21
C VAL A 47 11.87 -12.22 3.99
N LEU A 48 10.70 -12.03 3.37
CA LEU A 48 10.14 -10.71 3.12
C LEU A 48 9.75 -10.01 4.43
N THR A 49 9.12 -10.72 5.36
CA THR A 49 8.78 -10.20 6.68
C THR A 49 10.05 -9.85 7.47
N PHE A 50 11.08 -10.71 7.45
CA PHE A 50 12.37 -10.41 8.07
C PHE A 50 12.96 -9.12 7.50
N TYR A 51 13.03 -8.98 6.18
CA TYR A 51 13.59 -7.76 5.56
C TYR A 51 12.75 -6.51 5.82
N GLY A 52 11.43 -6.64 5.95
CA GLY A 52 10.53 -5.52 6.24
C GLY A 52 10.61 -5.01 7.69
N VAL A 53 10.97 -5.88 8.64
CA VAL A 53 10.96 -5.56 10.08
C VAL A 53 12.36 -5.44 10.67
N ALA A 54 13.36 -6.16 10.13
CA ALA A 54 14.71 -6.19 10.67
C ALA A 54 15.49 -4.93 10.29
N GLY A 55 15.38 -3.89 11.11
CA GLY A 55 16.19 -2.69 11.05
C GLY A 55 17.48 -2.78 11.86
N GLY A 56 18.24 -3.87 11.83
CA GLY A 56 19.52 -4.00 12.56
C GLY A 56 19.45 -3.89 14.10
N PRO A 57 20.37 -4.50 14.86
CA PRO A 57 20.34 -4.47 16.32
C PRO A 57 20.91 -3.14 16.89
N TYR A 58 20.28 -2.01 16.56
CA TYR A 58 20.67 -0.72 17.13
C TYR A 58 20.45 -0.70 18.64
N GLY A 59 21.44 -0.26 19.41
CA GLY A 59 21.34 -0.16 20.86
C GLY A 59 21.63 -1.45 21.64
N THR A 60 22.04 -2.54 20.98
CA THR A 60 22.48 -3.76 21.69
C THR A 60 23.73 -3.52 22.53
N GLU A 61 24.74 -2.83 22.00
CA GLU A 61 25.97 -2.47 22.73
C GLU A 61 25.70 -1.74 24.07
N PRO A 62 24.93 -0.62 24.09
CA PRO A 62 24.63 0.06 25.35
C PRO A 62 23.72 -0.76 26.27
N MET A 63 22.81 -1.56 25.72
CA MET A 63 21.90 -2.38 26.52
C MET A 63 22.63 -3.47 27.31
N VAL A 64 23.60 -4.14 26.68
CA VAL A 64 24.45 -5.13 27.36
C VAL A 64 25.38 -4.44 28.37
N ARG A 65 25.92 -3.25 28.05
CA ARG A 65 26.75 -2.49 29.00
C ARG A 65 26.00 -2.06 30.24
N ALA A 66 24.72 -1.71 30.13
CA ALA A 66 23.91 -1.23 31.24
C ALA A 66 23.31 -2.36 32.10
N GLY A 67 22.78 -3.42 31.48
CA GLY A 67 22.05 -4.50 32.17
C GLY A 67 22.77 -5.85 32.23
N GLY A 68 23.91 -5.98 31.56
CA GLY A 68 24.59 -7.26 31.39
C GLY A 68 23.93 -8.17 30.33
N PRO A 69 24.61 -9.25 29.92
CA PRO A 69 24.19 -10.08 28.79
C PRO A 69 22.85 -10.81 29.01
N CYS A 70 22.63 -11.34 30.22
CA CYS A 70 21.42 -12.12 30.52
C CYS A 70 20.15 -11.27 30.47
N LEU A 71 20.17 -10.05 31.02
CA LEU A 71 19.01 -9.16 30.97
C LEU A 71 18.78 -8.64 29.56
N ALA A 72 19.83 -8.34 28.80
CA ALA A 72 19.69 -7.89 27.43
C ALA A 72 18.98 -8.94 26.55
N ILE A 73 19.41 -10.21 26.61
CA ILE A 73 18.77 -11.30 25.87
C ILE A 73 17.36 -11.57 26.41
N GLY A 74 17.18 -11.56 27.73
CA GLY A 74 15.88 -11.76 28.36
C GLY A 74 14.84 -10.73 27.90
N THR A 75 15.19 -9.45 27.86
CA THR A 75 14.30 -8.39 27.38
C THR A 75 14.03 -8.50 25.88
N PHE A 76 15.03 -8.88 25.07
CA PHE A 76 14.82 -9.15 23.64
C PHE A 76 13.76 -10.25 23.45
N LEU A 77 13.93 -11.39 24.11
CA LEU A 77 13.00 -12.51 23.98
C LEU A 77 11.62 -12.16 24.55
N LEU A 78 11.56 -11.53 25.71
CA LEU A 78 10.29 -11.16 26.34
C LEU A 78 9.51 -10.18 25.46
N MET A 79 10.17 -9.14 24.96
CA MET A 79 9.53 -8.16 24.09
C MET A 79 9.07 -8.80 22.77
N THR A 80 9.91 -9.61 22.14
CA THR A 80 9.55 -10.32 20.91
C THR A 80 8.39 -11.28 21.14
N LEU A 81 8.32 -11.99 22.26
CA LEU A 81 7.22 -12.92 22.53
C LEU A 81 5.91 -12.22 22.93
N VAL A 82 5.98 -11.21 23.79
CA VAL A 82 4.79 -10.54 24.32
C VAL A 82 4.15 -9.62 23.29
N TRP A 83 4.94 -9.00 22.41
CA TRP A 83 4.41 -8.07 21.41
C TRP A 83 4.33 -8.68 20.00
N SER A 84 5.39 -9.33 19.52
CA SER A 84 5.42 -9.78 18.11
C SER A 84 4.58 -11.02 17.84
N VAL A 85 4.45 -11.95 18.80
CA VAL A 85 3.59 -13.14 18.60
C VAL A 85 2.11 -12.76 18.45
N PRO A 86 1.49 -11.97 19.34
CA PRO A 86 0.10 -11.58 19.16
C PRO A 86 -0.11 -10.70 17.92
N GLU A 87 0.84 -9.81 17.60
CA GLU A 87 0.78 -9.01 16.38
C GLU A 87 0.81 -9.90 15.11
N ALA A 88 1.69 -10.91 15.08
CA ALA A 88 1.78 -11.85 13.96
C ALA A 88 0.52 -12.69 13.80
N LEU A 89 -0.09 -13.13 14.91
CA LEU A 89 -1.35 -13.88 14.88
C LEU A 89 -2.50 -12.99 14.36
N LEU A 90 -2.62 -11.76 14.87
CA LEU A 90 -3.63 -10.81 14.39
C LEU A 90 -3.48 -10.54 12.89
N THR A 91 -2.25 -10.30 12.44
CA THR A 91 -1.89 -10.09 11.04
C THR A 91 -2.27 -11.31 10.20
N ALA A 92 -2.02 -12.54 10.70
CA ALA A 92 -2.37 -13.77 10.00
C ALA A 92 -3.89 -13.96 9.87
N GLU A 93 -4.65 -13.74 10.94
CA GLU A 93 -6.11 -13.81 10.94
C GLU A 93 -6.70 -12.82 9.92
N LEU A 94 -6.27 -11.56 9.97
CA LEU A 94 -6.74 -10.51 9.05
C LEU A 94 -6.33 -10.76 7.60
N SER A 95 -5.09 -11.23 7.37
CA SER A 95 -4.61 -11.58 6.03
C SER A 95 -5.37 -12.75 5.42
N SER A 96 -5.91 -13.66 6.25
CA SER A 96 -6.73 -14.78 5.78
C SER A 96 -8.21 -14.40 5.60
N ALA A 97 -8.73 -13.45 6.39
CA ALA A 97 -10.09 -12.94 6.28
C ALA A 97 -10.30 -12.10 5.01
N PHE A 98 -9.27 -11.35 4.59
CA PHE A 98 -9.30 -10.52 3.39
C PHE A 98 -8.19 -10.96 2.42
N PRO A 99 -8.48 -11.83 1.43
CA PRO A 99 -7.48 -12.32 0.47
C PRO A 99 -7.11 -11.29 -0.61
N GLU A 100 -7.17 -10.00 -0.25
CA GLU A 100 -6.87 -8.87 -1.11
C GLU A 100 -5.40 -8.49 -1.01
N ARG A 101 -4.78 -8.10 -2.14
CA ARG A 101 -3.35 -7.75 -2.20
C ARG A 101 -3.04 -6.36 -1.61
N SER A 102 -3.99 -5.75 -0.91
CA SER A 102 -3.97 -4.39 -0.37
C SER A 102 -3.31 -4.27 1.02
N GLY A 103 -2.97 -5.40 1.66
CA GLY A 103 -2.30 -5.42 2.96
C GLY A 103 -3.11 -4.69 4.03
N PHE A 104 -2.46 -3.89 4.88
CA PHE A 104 -3.11 -3.16 5.97
C PHE A 104 -4.29 -2.25 5.53
N VAL A 105 -4.26 -1.75 4.28
CA VAL A 105 -5.33 -0.88 3.76
C VAL A 105 -6.66 -1.63 3.63
N ALA A 106 -6.64 -2.94 3.36
CA ALA A 106 -7.85 -3.76 3.32
C ALA A 106 -8.47 -3.98 4.70
N TRP A 107 -7.65 -4.02 5.76
CA TRP A 107 -8.12 -4.41 7.08
C TRP A 107 -8.86 -3.29 7.82
N VAL A 108 -8.69 -2.04 7.38
CA VAL A 108 -9.25 -0.84 8.02
C VAL A 108 -10.50 -0.31 7.28
N ALA A 109 -10.73 -0.75 6.04
CA ALA A 109 -11.88 -0.37 5.22
C ALA A 109 -13.18 -1.00 5.73
#